data_AF-A0A956YMR1-F1
#
_entry.id   AF-A0A956YMR1-F1
#
_cell.length_a   1.000
_cell.length_b   1.000
_cell.length_c   1.000
_cell.angle_alpha   90.00
_cell.angle_beta   90.00
_cell.angle_gamma   90.00
#
_symmetry.space_group_name_H-M   'P 1'
#
loop_
_entity.id
_entity.type
_entity.pdbx_description
1 polymer ?
#
loop_
_entity_poly.entity_id
_entity_poly.type
_entity_poly.pdbx_seq_one_letter_code
_entity_poly.pdbx_strand_id
1 'polypeptide(L)'
;MTTTSLTTNRAKRRWSQTLKNYWLDIALFFAFIIDMNTRFTGIPIHEWLGIGFGIALIYHLLLHWDWIISISRRLLRRLPSGQRLRYVIDLALFLDIVVLTMTGIWISEVAMRQLGIPVSPSFFWRRVHELTADFAIWLVALHLALDWKWIVSTTKRYIWQPLTRRWPAKQQGDTA
;
A
#
# COMPACT_ATOMS: atom_id res chain seq x y z
N MET A 1 -15.85 -45.19 -34.95
CA MET A 1 -15.82 -44.78 -33.52
C MET A 1 -14.61 -43.90 -33.32
N THR A 2 -14.79 -42.58 -33.17
CA THR A 2 -13.67 -41.62 -33.09
C THR A 2 -13.76 -40.92 -31.74
N THR A 3 -12.84 -41.25 -30.84
CA THR A 3 -12.73 -40.69 -29.49
C THR A 3 -12.10 -39.29 -29.57
N THR A 4 -12.88 -38.27 -29.25
CA THR A 4 -12.38 -36.88 -29.17
C THR A 4 -11.80 -36.64 -27.77
N SER A 5 -10.49 -36.42 -27.68
CA SER A 5 -9.80 -36.09 -26.44
C SER A 5 -9.99 -34.61 -26.09
N LEU A 6 -10.63 -34.33 -24.96
CA LEU A 6 -10.74 -32.98 -24.41
C LEU A 6 -9.46 -32.63 -23.65
N THR A 7 -8.56 -31.88 -24.29
CA THR A 7 -7.45 -31.22 -23.60
C THR A 7 -7.99 -30.10 -22.72
N THR A 8 -8.06 -30.34 -21.41
CA THR A 8 -8.44 -29.32 -20.42
C THR A 8 -7.29 -28.33 -20.26
N ASN A 9 -7.39 -27.22 -20.99
CA ASN A 9 -6.46 -26.10 -20.86
C ASN A 9 -6.64 -25.46 -19.47
N ARG A 10 -5.73 -25.77 -18.55
CA ARG A 10 -5.74 -25.31 -17.16
C ARG A 10 -5.47 -23.80 -17.15
N ALA A 11 -6.53 -23.00 -17.27
CA ALA A 11 -6.44 -21.54 -17.29
C ALA A 11 -5.61 -21.04 -16.09
N LYS A 12 -4.47 -20.40 -16.40
CA LYS A 12 -3.56 -19.78 -15.44
C LYS A 12 -4.39 -18.81 -14.58
N ARG A 13 -4.58 -19.12 -13.29
CA ARG A 13 -5.47 -18.39 -12.38
C ARG A 13 -4.97 -16.94 -12.21
N ARG A 14 -5.44 -16.01 -13.05
CA ARG A 14 -5.14 -14.57 -12.95
C ARG A 14 -5.72 -14.06 -11.63
N TRP A 15 -4.87 -13.48 -10.79
CA TRP A 15 -5.27 -12.89 -9.51
C TRP A 15 -6.23 -11.71 -9.74
N SER A 16 -7.26 -11.56 -8.91
CA SER A 16 -8.19 -10.43 -9.00
C SER A 16 -7.47 -9.11 -8.69
N GLN A 17 -7.83 -8.00 -9.36
CA GLN A 17 -7.19 -6.69 -9.14
C GLN A 17 -7.21 -6.27 -7.66
N THR A 18 -8.33 -6.47 -6.96
CA THR A 18 -8.44 -6.20 -5.51
C THR A 18 -7.38 -6.91 -4.69
N LEU A 19 -7.01 -8.14 -5.06
CA LEU A 19 -6.02 -8.92 -4.32
C LEU A 19 -4.60 -8.42 -4.58
N LYS A 20 -4.31 -7.96 -5.80
CA LYS A 20 -3.02 -7.35 -6.11
C LYS A 20 -2.83 -6.05 -5.35
N ASN A 21 -3.85 -5.19 -5.37
CA ASN A 21 -3.82 -3.91 -4.64
C ASN A 21 -3.68 -4.17 -3.14
N TYR A 22 -4.44 -5.13 -2.59
CA TYR A 22 -4.32 -5.50 -1.18
C TYR A 22 -2.90 -5.95 -0.79
N TRP A 23 -2.23 -6.76 -1.63
CA TRP A 23 -0.85 -7.15 -1.38
C TRP A 23 0.15 -6.00 -1.51
N LEU A 24 -0.09 -5.09 -2.47
CA LEU A 24 0.70 -3.86 -2.60
C LEU A 24 0.57 -2.99 -1.35
N ASP A 25 -0.64 -2.83 -0.83
CA ASP A 25 -0.92 -2.04 0.38
C ASP A 25 -0.22 -2.65 1.61
N ILE A 26 -0.26 -3.98 1.75
CA ILE A 26 0.49 -4.70 2.79
C ILE A 26 1.99 -4.45 2.65
N ALA A 27 2.54 -4.57 1.43
CA ALA A 27 3.96 -4.37 1.18
C ALA A 27 4.39 -2.93 1.52
N LEU A 28 3.61 -1.94 1.10
CA LEU A 28 3.84 -0.53 1.42
C LEU A 28 3.77 -0.27 2.93
N PHE A 29 2.80 -0.86 3.63
CA PHE A 29 2.67 -0.69 5.07
C PHE A 29 3.88 -1.25 5.84
N PHE A 30 4.35 -2.44 5.50
CA PHE A 30 5.55 -3.00 6.14
C PHE A 30 6.82 -2.24 5.75
N ALA A 31 6.96 -1.83 4.48
CA ALA A 31 8.07 -0.99 4.04
C ALA A 31 8.12 0.32 4.84
N PHE A 32 6.97 0.97 5.03
CA PHE A 32 6.84 2.17 5.86
C PHE A 32 7.29 1.94 7.31
N ILE A 33 6.82 0.87 7.97
CA ILE A 33 7.22 0.58 9.35
C ILE A 33 8.73 0.35 9.48
N ILE A 34 9.31 -0.40 8.54
CA ILE A 34 10.75 -0.69 8.54
C ILE A 34 11.54 0.61 8.32
N ASP A 35 11.10 1.44 7.38
CA ASP A 35 11.75 2.69 7.04
C ASP A 35 11.72 3.72 8.17
N MET A 36 10.63 3.75 8.95
CA MET A 36 10.45 4.64 10.12
C MET A 36 11.44 4.35 11.27
N ASN A 37 12.18 3.25 11.22
CA ASN A 37 13.17 2.91 12.25
C ASN A 37 14.60 3.03 11.73
N THR A 38 15.10 4.26 11.65
CA THR A 38 16.46 4.58 11.20
C THR A 38 17.56 3.98 12.08
N ARG A 39 17.29 3.67 13.35
CA ARG A 39 18.24 2.98 14.23
C ARG A 39 18.42 1.51 13.86
N PHE A 40 17.35 0.88 13.39
CA PHE A 40 17.36 -0.52 12.96
C PHE A 40 17.91 -0.66 11.54
N THR A 41 17.51 0.22 10.62
CA THR A 41 17.95 0.17 9.22
C THR A 41 19.34 0.79 9.01
N GLY A 42 19.67 1.83 9.76
CA GLY A 42 20.83 2.66 9.49
C GLY A 42 20.61 3.58 8.28
N ILE A 43 21.41 4.66 8.19
CA ILE A 43 21.25 5.72 7.18
C ILE A 43 21.25 5.17 5.73
N PRO A 44 22.20 4.30 5.32
CA PRO A 44 22.21 3.83 3.93
C PRO A 44 20.96 3.04 3.55
N ILE A 45 20.49 2.16 4.44
CA ILE A 45 19.31 1.34 4.14
C ILE A 45 18.05 2.21 4.16
N HIS A 46 17.93 3.14 5.11
CA HIS A 46 16.81 4.08 5.17
C HIS A 46 16.69 4.91 3.87
N GLU A 47 17.79 5.48 3.37
CA GLU A 47 17.73 6.28 2.14
C GLU A 47 17.31 5.43 0.91
N TRP A 48 17.91 4.25 0.73
CA TRP A 48 17.56 3.38 -0.40
C TRP A 48 16.16 2.79 -0.28
N LEU A 49 15.75 2.41 0.93
CA LEU A 49 14.41 1.92 1.20
C LEU A 49 13.38 3.01 0.98
N GLY A 50 13.64 4.24 1.44
CA GLY A 50 12.80 5.42 1.21
C GLY A 50 12.64 5.76 -0.27
N ILE A 51 13.71 5.67 -1.08
CA ILE A 51 13.64 5.83 -2.53
C ILE A 51 12.78 4.73 -3.17
N GLY A 52 13.01 3.46 -2.81
CA GLY A 52 12.23 2.34 -3.30
C GLY A 52 10.75 2.43 -2.92
N PHE A 53 10.47 2.84 -1.67
CA PHE A 53 9.14 3.14 -1.16
C PHE A 53 8.49 4.27 -1.97
N GLY A 54 9.20 5.36 -2.24
CA GLY A 54 8.71 6.46 -3.08
C GLY A 54 8.30 6.01 -4.48
N ILE A 55 9.09 5.16 -5.13
CA ILE A 55 8.75 4.58 -6.44
C ILE A 55 7.50 3.70 -6.35
N ALA A 56 7.43 2.82 -5.35
CA ALA A 56 6.29 1.94 -5.12
C ALA A 56 5.01 2.73 -4.81
N LEU A 57 5.12 3.84 -4.08
CA LEU A 57 4.04 4.75 -3.78
C LEU A 57 3.53 5.46 -5.03
N ILE A 58 4.43 5.98 -5.89
CA ILE A 58 4.04 6.55 -7.18
C ILE A 58 3.27 5.52 -8.01
N TYR A 59 3.76 4.28 -8.07
CA TYR A 59 3.06 3.20 -8.75
C TYR A 59 1.67 2.94 -8.17
N HIS A 60 1.54 2.88 -6.83
CA HIS A 60 0.26 2.75 -6.15
C HIS A 60 -0.70 3.90 -6.50
N LEU A 61 -0.21 5.15 -6.50
CA LEU A 61 -1.00 6.33 -6.84
C LEU A 61 -1.50 6.30 -8.28
N LEU A 62 -0.67 5.86 -9.23
CA LEU A 62 -1.06 5.71 -10.63
C LEU A 62 -2.15 4.64 -10.81
N LEU A 63 -2.07 3.52 -10.07
CA LEU A 63 -3.12 2.50 -10.07
C LEU A 63 -4.46 3.03 -9.53
N HIS A 64 -4.41 4.01 -8.63
CA HIS A 64 -5.57 4.58 -7.97
C HIS A 64 -5.94 5.98 -8.50
N TRP A 65 -5.38 6.41 -9.64
CA TRP A 65 -5.55 7.77 -10.17
C TRP A 65 -7.01 8.15 -10.43
N ASP A 66 -7.80 7.25 -11.02
CA ASP A 66 -9.23 7.47 -11.26
C ASP A 66 -10.01 7.66 -9.96
N TRP A 67 -9.62 6.93 -8.91
CA TRP A 67 -10.19 7.06 -7.58
C TRP A 67 -9.85 8.42 -6.98
N ILE A 68 -8.59 8.88 -7.10
CA ILE A 68 -8.15 10.22 -6.66
C ILE A 68 -8.99 11.30 -7.36
N ILE A 69 -9.12 11.27 -8.69
CA ILE A 69 -9.92 12.26 -9.43
C ILE A 69 -11.41 12.21 -9.04
N SER A 70 -11.97 11.00 -8.93
CA SER A 70 -13.36 10.81 -8.51
C SER A 70 -13.62 11.43 -7.14
N ILE A 71 -12.65 11.28 -6.25
CA ILE A 71 -12.72 11.75 -4.89
C ILE A 71 -12.49 13.27 -4.77
N SER A 72 -11.51 13.83 -5.46
CA SER A 72 -11.27 15.28 -5.53
C SER A 72 -12.49 16.03 -6.07
N ARG A 73 -13.29 15.41 -6.93
CA ARG A 73 -14.57 15.98 -7.39
C ARG A 73 -15.68 15.88 -6.34
N ARG A 74 -15.65 14.88 -5.47
CA ARG A 74 -16.65 14.69 -4.40
C ARG A 74 -16.41 15.62 -3.21
N LEU A 75 -15.22 16.18 -3.05
CA LEU A 75 -14.92 17.27 -2.12
C LEU A 75 -15.90 18.44 -2.21
N LEU A 76 -16.34 18.73 -3.44
CA LEU A 76 -17.26 19.82 -3.74
C LEU A 76 -18.74 19.45 -3.48
N ARG A 77 -19.03 18.20 -3.10
CA ARG A 77 -20.38 17.70 -2.82
C ARG A 77 -20.54 17.39 -1.34
N ARG A 78 -21.76 17.53 -0.81
CA ARG A 78 -22.06 17.17 0.59
C ARG A 78 -21.99 15.65 0.76
N LEU A 79 -20.93 15.18 1.42
CA LEU A 79 -20.77 13.80 1.86
C LEU A 79 -21.28 13.61 3.29
N PRO A 80 -21.78 12.42 3.66
CA PRO A 80 -22.01 12.08 5.06
C PRO A 80 -20.74 12.29 5.90
N SER A 81 -20.89 12.78 7.13
CA SER A 81 -19.76 13.19 8.00
C SER A 81 -18.68 12.12 8.18
N GLY A 82 -19.07 10.86 8.36
CA GLY A 82 -18.11 9.75 8.50
C GLY A 82 -17.29 9.46 7.23
N GLN A 83 -17.88 9.63 6.05
CA GLN A 83 -17.18 9.48 4.78
C GLN A 83 -16.27 10.68 4.49
N ARG A 84 -16.68 11.87 4.94
CA ARG A 84 -15.84 13.07 4.87
C ARG A 84 -14.59 12.97 5.73
N LEU A 85 -14.67 12.41 6.94
CA LEU A 85 -13.51 12.24 7.81
C LEU A 85 -12.48 11.30 7.18
N ARG A 86 -12.89 10.09 6.78
CA ARG A 86 -12.02 9.13 6.05
C ARG A 86 -11.29 9.81 4.91
N TYR A 87 -12.07 10.52 4.11
CA TYR A 87 -11.53 11.24 2.98
C TYR A 87 -10.48 12.31 3.37
N VAL A 88 -10.76 13.14 4.38
CA VAL A 88 -9.80 14.17 4.82
C VAL A 88 -8.51 13.52 5.33
N ILE A 89 -8.60 12.40 6.03
CA ILE A 89 -7.44 11.66 6.51
C ILE A 89 -6.65 11.05 5.35
N ASP A 90 -7.32 10.42 4.38
CA ASP A 90 -6.65 9.85 3.20
C ASP A 90 -5.95 10.92 2.37
N LEU A 91 -6.58 12.09 2.22
CA LEU A 91 -5.98 13.22 1.52
C LEU A 91 -4.80 13.80 2.29
N ALA A 92 -4.93 13.96 3.62
CA ALA A 92 -3.84 14.44 4.46
C ALA A 92 -2.65 13.46 4.41
N LEU A 93 -2.91 12.16 4.51
CA LEU A 93 -1.90 11.11 4.40
C LEU A 93 -1.21 11.13 3.03
N PHE A 94 -1.98 11.29 1.95
CA PHE A 94 -1.41 11.41 0.62
C PHE A 94 -0.46 12.60 0.51
N LEU A 95 -0.89 13.80 0.93
CA LEU A 95 -0.07 15.00 0.86
C LEU A 95 1.18 14.90 1.74
N ASP A 96 1.01 14.39 2.96
CA ASP A 96 2.09 14.25 3.93
C ASP A 96 3.16 13.27 3.44
N ILE A 97 2.76 12.09 2.93
CA ILE A 97 3.72 11.12 2.38
C ILE A 97 4.46 11.69 1.16
N VAL A 98 3.79 12.47 0.30
CA VAL A 98 4.47 13.14 -0.83
C VAL A 98 5.56 14.08 -0.32
N VAL A 99 5.26 14.92 0.68
CA VAL A 99 6.25 15.83 1.27
C VAL A 99 7.36 15.04 1.97
N LEU A 100 7.01 14.01 2.74
CA LEU A 100 7.95 13.15 3.45
C LEU A 100 8.96 12.50 2.49
N THR A 101 8.48 11.87 1.41
CA THR A 101 9.36 11.23 0.42
C THR A 101 10.19 12.27 -0.34
N MET A 102 9.60 13.40 -0.76
CA MET A 102 10.35 14.45 -1.48
C MET A 102 11.47 15.03 -0.62
N THR A 103 11.16 15.35 0.64
CA THR A 103 12.16 15.88 1.57
C THR A 103 13.22 14.83 1.93
N GLY A 104 12.84 13.56 2.07
CA GLY A 104 13.76 12.44 2.30
C GLY A 104 14.78 12.28 1.17
N ILE A 105 14.30 12.29 -0.08
CA ILE A 105 15.18 12.26 -1.27
C ILE A 105 16.10 13.47 -1.27
N TRP A 106 15.57 14.66 -0.95
CA TRP A 106 16.36 15.91 -0.96
C TRP A 106 17.49 15.92 0.07
N ILE A 107 17.28 15.35 1.26
CA ILE A 107 18.28 15.31 2.34
C ILE A 107 19.18 14.07 2.29
N SER A 108 18.92 13.11 1.38
CA SER A 108 19.69 11.86 1.28
C SER A 108 21.16 12.14 0.98
N GLU A 109 22.06 11.75 1.86
CA GLU A 109 23.49 11.99 1.72
C GLU A 109 24.16 10.86 0.95
N VAL A 110 23.81 9.61 1.27
CA VAL A 110 24.41 8.40 0.67
C VAL A 110 23.97 8.28 -0.78
N ALA A 111 22.67 8.41 -1.06
CA ALA A 111 22.13 8.31 -2.42
C ALA A 111 22.66 9.43 -3.33
N MET A 112 22.65 10.68 -2.86
CA MET A 112 23.10 11.83 -3.65
C MET A 112 24.61 11.80 -3.90
N ARG A 113 25.40 11.38 -2.90
CA ARG A 113 26.85 11.20 -3.07
C ARG A 113 27.17 10.13 -4.12
N GLN A 114 26.41 9.03 -4.17
CA GLN A 114 26.58 8.00 -5.20
C GLN A 114 26.19 8.49 -6.60
N LEU A 115 25.26 9.44 -6.69
CA LEU A 115 24.89 10.11 -7.94
C LEU A 115 25.86 11.25 -8.33
N GLY A 116 26.86 11.55 -7.49
CA GLY A 116 27.82 12.63 -7.73
C GLY A 116 27.25 14.03 -7.54
N ILE A 117 26.09 14.16 -6.88
CA ILE A 117 25.43 15.44 -6.66
C ILE A 117 25.86 15.99 -5.29
N PRO A 118 26.54 17.15 -5.22
CA PRO A 118 26.88 17.77 -3.95
C PRO A 118 25.61 18.32 -3.30
N VAL A 119 25.18 17.70 -2.21
CA VAL A 119 24.06 18.18 -1.39
C VAL A 119 24.58 18.72 -0.07
N SER A 120 24.03 19.86 0.35
CA SER A 120 24.18 20.38 1.72
C SER A 120 22.79 20.35 2.37
N PRO A 121 22.46 19.31 3.15
CA PRO A 121 21.14 19.21 3.77
C PRO A 121 20.98 20.34 4.79
N SER A 122 20.19 21.36 4.44
CA SER A 122 19.90 22.46 5.36
C SER A 122 19.06 21.98 6.54
N PHE A 123 19.23 22.61 7.71
CA PHE A 123 18.42 22.36 8.91
C PHE A 123 16.90 22.40 8.62
N PHE A 124 16.46 23.32 7.75
CA PHE A 124 15.06 23.45 7.36
C PHE A 124 14.50 22.15 6.76
N TRP A 125 15.15 21.57 5.75
CA TRP A 125 14.68 20.36 5.09
C TRP A 125 14.66 19.14 6.01
N ARG A 126 15.67 19.00 6.89
CA ARG A 126 15.67 17.96 7.92
C ARG A 126 14.49 18.11 8.87
N ARG A 127 14.23 19.34 9.32
CA ARG A 127 13.13 19.62 10.24
C ARG A 127 11.77 19.34 9.61
N VAL A 128 11.57 19.70 8.34
CA VAL A 128 10.34 19.35 7.61
C VAL A 128 10.20 17.84 7.51
N HIS A 129 11.25 17.13 7.11
CA HIS A 129 11.23 15.67 6.99
C HIS A 129 10.85 14.98 8.32
N GLU A 130 11.47 15.37 9.42
CA GLU A 130 11.14 14.87 10.77
C GLU A 130 9.69 15.12 11.14
N LEU A 131 9.19 16.34 10.95
CA LEU A 131 7.81 16.70 11.29
C LEU A 131 6.80 15.91 10.45
N THR A 132 7.06 15.75 9.15
CA THR A 132 6.21 14.93 8.28
C THR A 132 6.32 13.45 8.63
N ALA A 133 7.46 12.96 9.09
CA ALA A 133 7.61 11.56 9.52
C ALA A 133 6.77 11.28 10.79
N ASP A 134 6.84 12.18 11.77
CA ASP A 134 6.03 12.12 12.99
C ASP A 134 4.53 12.18 12.65
N PHE A 135 4.14 13.06 11.73
CA PHE A 135 2.75 13.20 11.31
C PHE A 135 2.24 11.99 10.53
N ALA A 136 3.07 11.41 9.65
CA ALA A 136 2.75 10.22 8.87
C ALA A 136 2.37 9.04 9.78
N ILE A 137 3.06 8.84 10.90
CA ILE A 137 2.74 7.77 11.86
C ILE A 137 1.30 7.90 12.36
N TRP A 138 0.90 9.12 12.77
CA TRP A 138 -0.46 9.38 13.24
C TRP A 138 -1.51 9.21 12.13
N LEU A 139 -1.22 9.71 10.93
CA LEU A 139 -2.13 9.61 9.79
C LEU A 139 -2.32 8.16 9.34
N VAL A 140 -1.24 7.37 9.26
CA VAL A 140 -1.31 5.93 8.94
C VAL A 140 -2.13 5.18 10.00
N ALA A 141 -1.88 5.45 11.29
CA ALA A 141 -2.65 4.84 12.37
C ALA A 141 -4.15 5.15 12.26
N LEU A 142 -4.51 6.40 11.97
CA LEU A 142 -5.90 6.81 11.83
C LEU A 142 -6.55 6.23 10.56
N HIS A 143 -5.84 6.21 9.44
CA HIS A 143 -6.27 5.57 8.20
C HIS A 143 -6.63 4.08 8.45
N LEU A 144 -5.72 3.34 9.09
CA LEU A 144 -5.97 1.93 9.44
C LEU A 144 -7.15 1.74 10.40
N ALA A 145 -7.27 2.61 11.41
CA ALA A 145 -8.36 2.53 12.38
C ALA A 145 -9.73 2.77 11.72
N LEU A 146 -9.82 3.75 10.82
CA LEU A 146 -11.06 4.06 10.11
C LEU A 146 -11.47 2.94 9.14
N ASP A 147 -10.50 2.29 8.49
CA ASP A 147 -10.76 1.23 7.50
C ASP A 147 -10.68 -0.20 8.06
N TRP A 148 -10.52 -0.36 9.38
CA TRP A 148 -10.40 -1.64 10.07
C TRP A 148 -11.43 -2.70 9.66
N LYS A 149 -12.72 -2.32 9.57
CA LYS A 149 -13.80 -3.23 9.17
C LYS A 149 -13.55 -3.82 7.77
N TRP A 150 -13.09 -2.99 6.84
CA TRP A 150 -12.77 -3.43 5.48
C TRP A 150 -11.57 -4.37 5.49
N ILE A 151 -10.49 -4.02 6.19
CA ILE A 151 -9.26 -4.82 6.29
C ILE A 151 -9.57 -6.23 6.81
N VAL A 152 -10.32 -6.35 7.91
CA VAL A 152 -10.71 -7.65 8.48
C VAL A 152 -11.57 -8.45 7.50
N SER A 153 -12.52 -7.80 6.82
CA SER A 153 -13.39 -8.48 5.86
C SER A 153 -12.62 -9.00 4.64
N THR A 154 -11.69 -8.21 4.11
CA THR A 154 -10.84 -8.54 2.96
C THR A 154 -9.87 -9.66 3.33
N THR A 155 -9.22 -9.57 4.49
CA THR A 155 -8.36 -10.63 5.05
C THR A 155 -9.11 -11.94 5.17
N LYS A 156 -10.32 -11.91 5.76
CA LYS A 156 -11.14 -13.10 5.93
C LYS A 156 -11.50 -13.75 4.59
N ARG A 157 -11.85 -12.93 3.59
CA ARG A 157 -12.27 -13.41 2.28
C ARG A 157 -11.13 -14.02 1.46
N TYR A 158 -9.96 -13.38 1.45
CA TYR A 158 -8.87 -13.75 0.56
C TYR A 158 -7.78 -14.61 1.20
N ILE A 159 -7.61 -14.56 2.52
CA ILE A 159 -6.58 -15.31 3.24
C ILE A 159 -7.24 -16.45 4.04
N TRP A 160 -8.23 -16.13 4.88
CA TRP A 160 -8.78 -17.12 5.82
C TRP A 160 -9.69 -18.17 5.15
N GLN A 161 -10.70 -17.74 4.39
CA GLN A 161 -11.67 -18.65 3.78
C GLN A 161 -11.06 -19.70 2.83
N PRO A 162 -10.05 -19.38 2.00
CA PRO A 162 -9.37 -20.40 1.19
C PRO A 162 -8.59 -21.40 2.04
N LEU A 163 -8.00 -20.97 3.16
CA LEU A 163 -7.22 -21.82 4.06
C LEU A 163 -8.13 -22.75 4.89
N THR A 164 -9.33 -22.30 5.25
CA THR A 164 -10.27 -23.06 6.09
C THR A 164 -11.34 -23.80 5.29
N ARG A 165 -11.36 -23.72 3.95
CA ARG A 165 -12.28 -24.50 3.12
C ARG A 165 -11.89 -25.98 3.18
N ARG A 166 -12.50 -26.73 4.10
CA ARG A 166 -12.55 -28.19 4.07
C ARG A 166 -13.27 -28.60 2.79
N TRP A 167 -12.60 -29.39 1.95
CA TRP A 167 -13.21 -30.00 0.77
C TRP A 167 -14.42 -30.83 1.23
N PRO A 168 -15.62 -30.66 0.66
CA PRO A 168 -16.70 -31.59 0.94
C PRO A 168 -16.24 -32.97 0.48
N ALA A 169 -16.15 -33.91 1.42
CA ALA A 169 -15.87 -35.31 1.12
C ALA A 169 -16.90 -35.77 0.09
N LYS A 170 -16.40 -36.31 -1.03
CA LYS A 170 -17.22 -36.95 -2.07
C LYS A 170 -18.18 -37.90 -1.35
N GLN A 171 -19.48 -37.63 -1.40
CA GLN A 171 -20.48 -38.63 -1.04
C GLN A 171 -20.32 -39.77 -2.05
N GLN A 172 -19.64 -40.82 -1.62
CA GLN A 172 -19.61 -42.09 -2.31
C GLN A 172 -21.04 -42.61 -2.21
N GLY A 173 -21.77 -42.50 -3.31
CA GLY A 173 -23.12 -43.05 -3.40
C GLY A 173 -23.03 -44.56 -3.22
N ASP A 174 -23.75 -45.06 -2.22
CA ASP A 174 -24.10 -46.47 -2.10
C ASP A 174 -24.79 -46.90 -3.39
N THR A 175 -24.08 -47.70 -4.19
CA THR A 175 -24.70 -48.53 -5.21
C THR A 175 -25.37 -49.69 -4.51
N ALA A 176 -26.71 -49.71 -4.59
CA ALA A 176 -27.57 -50.83 -4.27
C ALA A 176 -27.25 -52.09 -5.11
#